data_AF-A0A842U8M1-F1
#
_entry.id   AF-A0A842U8M1-F1
#
_cell.length_a   1.000
_cell.length_b   1.000
_cell.length_c   1.000
_cell.angle_alpha   90.00
_cell.angle_beta   90.00
_cell.angle_gamma   90.00
#
_symmetry.space_group_name_H-M   'P 1'
#
loop_
_entity.id
_entity.type
_entity.pdbx_description
1 polymer ?
#
loop_
_entity_poly.entity_id
_entity_poly.type
_entity_poly.pdbx_seq_one_letter_code
_entity_poly.pdbx_strand_id
1 'polypeptide(L)'
;MKGADKFFFMLNLFGSLKPYNTLNNREKQVFAELMYYNEQLKDLDERKRNVLIFDYDTRQEIANKYDLSIASVYNIMSSLKKKGFLGKSYLVDRYLFKDEEQIIIQFNGK
;
A
#
# COMPACT_ATOMS: atom_id res chain seq x y z
N MET A 1 9.45 -14.03 1.28
CA MET A 1 8.18 -13.55 1.88
C MET A 1 7.11 -13.59 0.81
N LYS A 2 5.84 -13.89 1.14
CA LYS A 2 4.76 -14.03 0.14
C LYS A 2 3.65 -13.01 0.41
N GLY A 3 2.96 -12.60 -0.64
CA GLY A 3 1.81 -11.70 -0.55
C GLY A 3 2.14 -10.35 0.07
N ALA A 4 1.16 -9.76 0.75
CA ALA A 4 1.28 -8.45 1.40
C ALA A 4 2.41 -8.33 2.43
N ASP A 5 2.84 -9.44 3.05
CA ASP A 5 3.91 -9.41 4.05
C ASP A 5 5.19 -8.81 3.48
N LYS A 6 5.50 -9.06 2.20
CA LYS A 6 6.69 -8.51 1.54
C LYS A 6 6.65 -6.97 1.52
N PHE A 7 5.50 -6.40 1.18
CA PHE A 7 5.32 -4.94 1.16
C PHE A 7 5.33 -4.37 2.58
N PHE A 8 4.73 -5.06 3.54
CA PHE A 8 4.79 -4.65 4.94
C PHE A 8 6.23 -4.62 5.48
N PHE A 9 7.04 -5.62 5.14
CA PHE A 9 8.46 -5.63 5.47
C PHE A 9 9.20 -4.47 4.82
N MET A 10 8.97 -4.20 3.53
CA MET A 10 9.57 -3.03 2.86
C MET A 10 9.17 -1.72 3.53
N LEU A 11 7.90 -1.53 3.88
CA LEU A 11 7.43 -0.35 4.60
C LEU A 11 8.09 -0.18 5.98
N ASN A 12 8.48 -1.28 6.63
CA ASN A 12 9.25 -1.22 7.87
C ASN A 12 10.72 -0.92 7.63
N LEU A 13 11.33 -1.51 6.60
CA LEU A 13 12.71 -1.24 6.21
C LEU A 13 12.92 0.25 5.89
N PHE A 14 11.99 0.85 5.15
CA PHE A 14 12.01 2.28 4.82
C PHE A 14 11.33 3.16 5.88
N GLY A 15 10.92 2.58 7.01
CA GLY A 15 10.10 3.25 8.04
C GLY A 15 10.80 4.40 8.77
N SER A 16 12.10 4.60 8.59
CA SER A 16 12.84 5.78 9.09
C SER A 16 12.87 6.93 8.09
N LEU A 17 12.55 6.69 6.82
CA LEU A 17 12.60 7.67 5.74
C LEU A 17 11.23 8.34 5.54
N LYS A 18 11.23 9.63 5.16
CA LYS A 18 9.99 10.30 4.74
C LYS A 18 9.54 9.80 3.36
N PRO A 19 8.22 9.65 3.11
CA PRO A 19 7.12 9.85 4.06
C PRO A 19 6.75 8.59 4.86
N TYR A 20 7.43 7.46 4.66
CA TYR A 20 7.09 6.16 5.30
C TYR A 20 7.14 6.18 6.83
N ASN A 21 7.99 7.03 7.42
CA ASN A 21 8.06 7.26 8.85
C ASN A 21 6.80 7.88 9.47
N THR A 22 5.88 8.38 8.64
CA THR A 22 4.59 8.90 9.10
C THR A 22 3.52 7.82 9.26
N LEU A 23 3.77 6.60 8.77
CA LEU A 23 2.80 5.51 8.80
C LEU A 23 2.90 4.70 10.11
N ASN A 24 1.77 4.52 10.79
CA ASN A 24 1.67 3.57 11.89
C ASN A 24 1.52 2.12 11.37
N ASN A 25 1.58 1.14 12.27
CA ASN A 25 1.54 -0.28 11.89
C ASN A 25 0.24 -0.68 11.17
N ARG A 26 -0.92 -0.15 11.57
CA ARG A 26 -2.20 -0.47 10.91
C ARG A 26 -2.28 0.16 9.52
N GLU A 27 -1.77 1.37 9.35
CA GLU A 27 -1.67 2.02 8.04
C GLU A 27 -0.71 1.26 7.11
N LYS A 28 0.42 0.80 7.63
CA LYS A 28 1.36 -0.04 6.87
C LYS A 28 0.71 -1.36 6.44
N GLN A 29 -0.05 -2.02 7.32
CA GLN A 29 -0.78 -3.26 6.99
C GLN A 29 -1.78 -3.03 5.85
N VAL A 30 -2.66 -2.04 5.97
CA VAL A 30 -3.64 -1.74 4.92
C VAL A 30 -2.95 -1.34 3.63
N PHE A 31 -1.91 -0.49 3.70
CA PHE A 31 -1.20 -0.05 2.50
C PHE A 31 -0.46 -1.20 1.80
N ALA A 32 0.13 -2.11 2.56
CA ALA A 32 0.76 -3.32 2.04
C ALA A 32 -0.22 -4.23 1.28
N GLU A 33 -1.46 -4.39 1.77
CA GLU A 33 -2.49 -5.10 1.01
C GLU A 33 -2.85 -4.39 -0.29
N LEU A 34 -3.03 -3.07 -0.25
CA LEU A 34 -3.34 -2.30 -1.46
C LEU A 34 -2.22 -2.45 -2.51
N MET A 35 -0.95 -2.45 -2.08
CA MET A 35 0.19 -2.76 -2.97
C MET A 35 0.11 -4.18 -3.52
N TYR A 36 -0.27 -5.15 -2.69
CA TYR A 36 -0.43 -6.52 -3.11
C TYR A 36 -1.55 -6.69 -4.15
N TYR A 37 -2.75 -6.12 -3.95
CA TYR A 37 -3.80 -6.14 -4.98
C TYR A 37 -3.35 -5.43 -6.26
N ASN A 38 -2.61 -4.32 -6.15
CA ASN A 38 -2.06 -3.64 -7.32
C ASN A 38 -1.11 -4.51 -8.13
N GLU A 39 -0.28 -5.30 -7.44
CA GLU A 39 0.59 -6.27 -8.08
C GLU A 39 -0.19 -7.43 -8.71
N GLN A 40 -1.16 -8.01 -8.00
CA GLN A 40 -1.98 -9.12 -8.51
C GLN A 40 -2.78 -8.73 -9.76
N LEU A 41 -3.17 -7.45 -9.84
CA LEU A 41 -3.97 -6.91 -10.93
C LEU A 41 -3.13 -6.13 -11.96
N LYS A 42 -1.80 -6.30 -11.95
CA LYS A 42 -0.89 -5.49 -12.79
C LYS A 42 -1.14 -5.62 -14.30
N ASP A 43 -1.70 -6.76 -14.73
CA ASP A 43 -2.00 -7.03 -16.14
C ASP A 43 -3.32 -6.39 -16.62
N LEU A 44 -4.12 -5.84 -15.69
CA LEU A 44 -5.30 -5.04 -16.03
C LEU A 44 -4.91 -3.60 -16.37
N ASP A 45 -5.73 -2.95 -17.20
CA ASP A 45 -5.63 -1.51 -17.40
C ASP A 45 -5.77 -0.78 -16.05
N GLU A 46 -5.01 0.31 -15.91
CA GLU A 46 -4.90 1.06 -14.67
C GLU A 46 -6.28 1.47 -14.11
N ARG A 47 -7.21 1.85 -14.98
CA ARG A 47 -8.55 2.27 -14.55
C ARG A 47 -9.32 1.10 -13.95
N LYS A 48 -9.39 -0.05 -14.63
CA LYS A 48 -10.06 -1.25 -14.08
C LYS A 48 -9.39 -1.75 -12.81
N ARG A 49 -8.05 -1.75 -12.78
CA ARG A 49 -7.26 -2.11 -11.60
C ARG A 49 -7.64 -1.24 -10.40
N ASN A 50 -7.65 0.08 -10.58
CA ASN A 50 -8.02 1.03 -9.53
C ASN A 50 -9.47 0.85 -9.08
N VAL A 51 -10.41 0.52 -9.96
CA VAL A 51 -11.79 0.22 -9.56
C VAL A 51 -11.83 -0.96 -8.59
N LEU A 52 -11.14 -2.07 -8.91
CA LEU A 52 -11.14 -3.28 -8.08
C LEU A 52 -10.42 -3.07 -6.74
N ILE A 53 -9.25 -2.42 -6.73
CA ILE A 53 -8.47 -2.18 -5.49
C ILE A 53 -9.27 -1.33 -4.51
N PHE A 54 -10.03 -0.36 -5.01
CA PHE A 54 -10.80 0.58 -4.19
C PHE A 54 -12.28 0.18 -4.12
N ASP A 55 -12.63 -1.05 -4.46
CA ASP A 55 -13.98 -1.57 -4.31
C ASP A 55 -14.31 -1.86 -2.83
N TYR A 56 -15.60 -1.99 -2.53
CA TYR A 56 -16.09 -2.39 -1.22
C TYR A 56 -15.59 -3.78 -0.81
N ASP A 57 -15.64 -4.76 -1.74
CA ASP A 57 -15.29 -6.15 -1.43
C ASP A 57 -13.82 -6.26 -1.02
N THR A 58 -12.93 -5.60 -1.76
CA THR A 58 -11.49 -5.52 -1.41
C THR A 58 -11.28 -4.91 -0.03
N ARG A 59 -12.02 -3.85 0.34
CA ARG A 59 -11.93 -3.27 1.70
C ARG A 59 -12.44 -4.22 2.77
N GLN A 60 -13.48 -4.98 2.47
CA GLN A 60 -14.06 -5.97 3.38
C GLN A 60 -13.10 -7.14 3.60
N GLU A 61 -12.41 -7.59 2.55
CA GLU A 61 -11.35 -8.60 2.65
C GLU A 61 -10.20 -8.13 3.55
N ILE A 62 -9.72 -6.89 3.36
CA ILE A 62 -8.68 -6.29 4.22
C ILE A 62 -9.18 -6.18 5.67
N ALA A 63 -10.43 -5.77 5.87
CA ALA A 63 -11.03 -5.65 7.19
C ALA A 63 -11.02 -6.99 7.93
N ASN A 64 -11.51 -8.04 7.27
CA ASN A 64 -11.55 -9.39 7.81
C ASN A 64 -10.15 -9.94 8.11
N LYS A 65 -9.18 -9.69 7.22
CA LYS A 65 -7.80 -10.19 7.37
C LYS A 65 -7.09 -9.64 8.61
N TYR A 66 -7.34 -8.39 8.97
CA TYR A 66 -6.65 -7.71 10.07
C TYR A 66 -7.50 -7.52 11.33
N ASP A 67 -8.66 -8.16 11.38
CA ASP A 67 -9.65 -8.01 12.45
C ASP A 67 -9.99 -6.53 12.72
N LEU A 68 -10.35 -5.83 11.65
CA LEU A 68 -10.73 -4.43 11.66
C LEU A 68 -12.20 -4.28 11.31
N SER A 69 -12.85 -3.25 11.86
CA SER A 69 -14.14 -2.83 11.30
C SER A 69 -13.94 -2.23 9.90
N ILE A 70 -14.94 -2.37 9.03
CA ILE A 70 -14.91 -1.72 7.71
C ILE A 70 -14.73 -0.19 7.84
N ALA A 71 -15.33 0.42 8.86
CA ALA A 71 -15.17 1.85 9.16
C ALA A 71 -13.70 2.20 9.50
N SER A 72 -13.00 1.32 10.23
CA SER A 72 -11.57 1.48 10.50
C SER A 72 -10.75 1.45 9.22
N VAL A 73 -11.07 0.58 8.26
CA VAL A 73 -10.41 0.55 6.95
C VAL A 73 -10.64 1.87 6.19
N TYR A 74 -11.87 2.38 6.15
CA TYR A 74 -12.16 3.69 5.56
C TYR A 74 -11.36 4.83 6.19
N ASN A 75 -11.28 4.85 7.53
CA ASN A 75 -10.50 5.85 8.27
C ASN A 75 -9.01 5.76 7.96
N ILE A 76 -8.46 4.54 7.89
CA ILE A 76 -7.06 4.32 7.51
C ILE A 76 -6.81 4.79 6.08
N MET A 77 -7.67 4.44 5.11
CA MET A 77 -7.53 4.92 3.74
C MET A 77 -7.62 6.46 3.66
N SER A 78 -8.50 7.08 4.45
CA SER A 78 -8.59 8.55 4.54
C SER A 78 -7.30 9.16 5.08
N SER A 79 -6.69 8.54 6.11
CA SER A 79 -5.38 8.95 6.63
C SER A 79 -4.28 8.82 5.57
N LEU A 80 -4.23 7.69 4.86
CA LEU A 80 -3.27 7.46 3.77
C LEU A 80 -3.41 8.49 2.63
N LYS A 81 -4.64 8.92 2.31
CA LYS A 81 -4.91 10.04 1.38
C LYS A 81 -4.32 11.35 1.88
N LYS A 82 -4.58 11.71 3.15
CA LYS A 82 -4.03 12.93 3.77
C LYS A 82 -2.49 12.93 3.80
N LYS A 83 -1.88 11.76 3.94
CA LYS A 83 -0.42 11.56 3.93
C LYS A 83 0.18 11.47 2.52
N GLY A 84 -0.66 11.48 1.48
CA GLY A 84 -0.23 11.50 0.07
C GLY A 84 0.12 10.14 -0.52
N PHE A 85 -0.15 9.03 0.17
CA PHE A 85 0.08 7.67 -0.35
C PHE A 85 -1.02 7.22 -1.32
N LEU A 86 -2.22 7.79 -1.19
CA LEU A 86 -3.38 7.49 -2.02
C LEU A 86 -3.94 8.78 -2.64
N GLY A 87 -4.40 8.68 -3.89
CA GLY A 87 -5.29 9.65 -4.50
C GLY A 87 -6.76 9.40 -4.12
N LYS A 88 -7.70 10.01 -4.85
CA LYS A 88 -9.15 9.82 -4.60
C LYS A 88 -9.55 8.34 -4.72
N SER A 89 -9.08 7.69 -5.79
CA SER A 89 -9.37 6.30 -6.12
C SER A 89 -8.19 5.65 -6.88
N TYR A 90 -6.97 6.00 -6.52
CA TYR A 90 -5.76 5.45 -7.13
C TYR A 90 -4.61 5.41 -6.11
N LEU A 91 -3.64 4.55 -6.36
CA LEU A 91 -2.39 4.48 -5.60
C LEU A 91 -1.38 5.46 -6.18
N VAL A 92 -0.62 6.16 -5.32
CA VAL A 92 0.40 7.10 -5.82
C VAL A 92 1.69 6.34 -6.14
N ASP A 93 1.96 6.15 -7.43
CA ASP A 93 3.05 5.31 -7.95
C ASP A 93 4.43 5.55 -7.33
N ARG A 94 4.77 6.80 -7.02
CA ARG A 94 6.09 7.16 -6.46
C ARG A 94 6.38 6.50 -5.10
N TYR A 95 5.35 6.01 -4.41
CA TYR A 95 5.47 5.36 -3.10
C TYR A 95 5.24 3.85 -3.16
N LEU A 96 4.95 3.31 -4.34
CA LEU A 96 4.79 1.88 -4.56
C LEU A 96 6.14 1.21 -4.68
N PHE A 97 6.26 0.05 -4.05
CA PHE A 97 7.37 -0.85 -4.32
C PHE A 97 7.02 -1.71 -5.52
N LYS A 98 7.91 -1.73 -6.51
CA LYS A 98 7.81 -2.62 -7.65
C LYS A 98 8.42 -3.96 -7.28
N ASP A 99 7.79 -5.04 -7.73
CA ASP A 99 8.38 -6.37 -7.64
C ASP A 99 9.45 -6.49 -8.72
N GLU A 100 10.63 -5.98 -8.39
CA GLU A 100 11.83 -6.08 -9.20
C GLU A 100 12.76 -7.12 -8.57
N GLU A 101 13.48 -7.89 -9.40
CA GLU A 101 14.41 -8.93 -8.92
C GLU A 101 15.55 -8.34 -8.08
N GLN A 102 15.81 -7.02 -8.21
CA GLN A 102 16.87 -6.32 -7.51
C GLN A 102 16.36 -4.97 -7.01
N ILE A 103 16.71 -4.62 -5.77
CA ILE A 103 16.54 -3.28 -5.22
C ILE A 103 17.90 -2.59 -5.30
N ILE A 104 18.02 -1.58 -6.16
CA ILE A 104 19.24 -0.78 -6.28
C ILE A 104 19.13 0.45 -5.38
N ILE A 105 20.00 0.53 -4.36
CA ILE A 105 20.10 1.69 -3.47
C ILE A 105 21.38 2.45 -3.84
N GLN A 106 21.24 3.64 -4.40
CA GLN A 106 22.37 4.52 -4.72
C GLN A 106 22.52 5.59 -3.64
N PHE A 107 23.68 5.60 -2.98
CA PHE A 107 24.06 6.68 -2.07
C PHE A 107 24.93 7.68 -2.82
N ASN A 108 24.40 8.87 -3.07
CA ASN A 108 25.22 9.98 -3.55
C ASN A 108 25.89 10.61 -2.34
N GLY A 109 27.16 10.24 -2.11
CA GLY A 109 28.01 10.91 -1.12
C GLY A 109 28.22 12.37 -1.53
N LYS A 110 28.14 13.28 -0.56
CA LYS A 110 28.72 14.62 -0.70
C LYS A 110 30.21 14.57 -0.38
#